data_AF-A0AAN9NX89-F1
#
_entry.id   AF-A0AAN9NX89-F1
#
_cell.length_a   1.000
_cell.length_b   1.000
_cell.length_c   1.000
_cell.angle_alpha   90.00
_cell.angle_beta   90.00
_cell.angle_gamma   90.00
#
_symmetry.space_group_name_H-M   'P 1'
#
loop_
_entity.id
_entity.type
_entity.pdbx_description
1 polymer ?
#
loop_
_entity_poly.entity_id
_entity_poly.type
_entity_poly.pdbx_seq_one_letter_code
_entity_poly.pdbx_strand_id
1 'polypeptide(L)'
;MAGLTAPSDYSQDPPRHPSLLINAKQPFNAEPPRSALVASYVTPSHFFYKRNHAPIPIVQDIHRYSVFLSGLVECPKQLFMKDIWKLPKYNVTATLQCAGNRRTAMSKTKVVKGVGWDVSAIGNAIWGGAKLSDVLELVGIPKLASVTQFGGRHVEFVSVDKCKEENGGPYKASIPLSQATNPQADVLLAYEMNGEVNEIDLDHGYPLRVVVPGVIGARSVKWLEDLNIIAEECQGFFMQKDYKMFPPSVNWDNINWLTRRPQWISQFSVICSLEDVSTIKPGKIKISGYAVSGGGRGIERVDVSVDGGKTWMEASRFQKSGVPYMSEHSSSDKWAWVLFEVTADILHSTEIVAKAVDSAANVQPEKVEDIWNLRGILNTSWHRVKVQASHSNL
;
A
#
# COMPACT_ATOMS: atom_id res chain seq x y z
N MET A 1 -11.44 18.71 15.43
CA MET A 1 -11.77 19.55 14.28
C MET A 1 -13.28 19.76 14.18
N ALA A 2 -13.77 20.87 13.62
CA ALA A 2 -15.19 20.98 13.31
C ALA A 2 -15.58 19.90 12.28
N GLY A 3 -16.57 19.06 12.56
CA GLY A 3 -17.08 18.08 11.60
C GLY A 3 -16.42 16.69 11.58
N LEU A 4 -15.25 16.50 12.21
CA LEU A 4 -14.59 15.19 12.36
C LEU A 4 -14.05 15.02 13.78
N THR A 5 -14.32 13.86 14.38
CA THR A 5 -13.92 13.52 15.75
C THR A 5 -13.11 12.23 15.78
N ALA A 6 -12.03 12.21 16.56
CA ALA A 6 -11.26 11.00 16.82
C ALA A 6 -11.67 10.39 18.17
N PRO A 7 -12.29 9.20 18.16
CA PRO A 7 -12.58 8.45 19.36
C PRO A 7 -11.32 8.06 20.14
N SER A 8 -11.46 7.91 21.45
CA SER A 8 -10.42 7.34 22.32
C SER A 8 -10.54 5.82 22.51
N ASP A 9 -11.64 5.22 22.04
CA ASP A 9 -11.92 3.78 22.12
C ASP A 9 -12.53 3.28 20.80
N TYR A 10 -12.72 1.98 20.69
CA TYR A 10 -13.16 1.28 19.48
C TYR A 10 -14.66 0.94 19.47
N SER A 11 -15.49 1.58 20.29
CA SER A 11 -16.91 1.24 20.42
C SER A 11 -17.75 1.61 19.18
N GLN A 12 -17.27 2.58 18.40
CA GLN A 12 -17.95 3.12 17.21
C GLN A 12 -17.24 2.78 15.90
N ASP A 13 -16.31 1.83 15.96
CA ASP A 13 -15.63 1.31 14.78
C ASP A 13 -16.65 0.67 13.81
N PRO A 14 -16.54 0.90 12.48
CA PRO A 14 -17.54 0.43 11.52
C PRO A 14 -17.64 -1.10 11.46
N PRO A 15 -18.75 -1.67 10.97
CA PRO A 15 -18.81 -3.08 10.62
C PRO A 15 -17.93 -3.36 9.39
N ARG A 16 -17.38 -4.58 9.30
CA ARG A 16 -16.56 -5.02 8.17
C ARG A 16 -17.06 -6.33 7.60
N HIS A 17 -16.68 -6.62 6.36
CA HIS A 17 -17.05 -7.85 5.69
C HIS A 17 -16.58 -9.09 6.47
N PRO A 18 -17.45 -10.09 6.72
CA PRO A 18 -17.16 -11.19 7.65
C PRO A 18 -16.08 -12.17 7.16
N SER A 19 -15.80 -12.21 5.86
CA SER A 19 -14.76 -13.09 5.30
C SER A 19 -13.33 -12.53 5.39
N LEU A 20 -13.14 -11.30 5.90
CA LEU A 20 -11.81 -10.75 6.09
C LEU A 20 -11.03 -11.57 7.13
N LEU A 21 -9.75 -11.79 6.85
CA LEU A 21 -8.82 -12.43 7.78
C LEU A 21 -8.34 -11.37 8.77
N ILE A 22 -8.86 -11.42 10.00
CA ILE A 22 -8.57 -10.44 11.05
C ILE A 22 -7.25 -10.78 11.74
N ASN A 23 -6.22 -9.97 11.50
CA ASN A 23 -4.90 -10.09 12.10
C ASN A 23 -4.81 -9.36 13.45
N ALA A 24 -5.58 -8.28 13.63
CA ALA A 24 -5.78 -7.63 14.92
C ALA A 24 -7.16 -6.97 14.98
N LYS A 25 -7.86 -7.08 16.12
CA LYS A 25 -9.17 -6.45 16.29
C LYS A 25 -9.08 -4.96 16.65
N GLN A 26 -8.12 -4.59 17.49
CA GLN A 26 -7.99 -3.24 18.05
C GLN A 26 -6.51 -2.84 18.18
N PRO A 27 -6.03 -1.89 17.36
CA PRO A 27 -6.72 -1.30 16.22
C PRO A 27 -7.02 -2.33 15.12
N PHE A 28 -8.09 -2.12 14.35
CA PHE A 28 -8.55 -3.08 13.35
C PHE A 28 -7.55 -3.24 12.21
N ASN A 29 -7.08 -4.47 11.98
CA ASN A 29 -6.16 -4.81 10.91
C ASN A 29 -6.57 -6.15 10.29
N ALA A 30 -6.87 -6.14 9.00
CA ALA A 30 -7.37 -7.31 8.29
C ALA A 30 -7.01 -7.29 6.81
N GLU A 31 -6.90 -8.47 6.20
CA GLU A 31 -6.63 -8.67 4.78
C GLU A 31 -7.71 -9.57 4.13
N PRO A 32 -7.96 -9.47 2.82
CA PRO A 32 -8.89 -10.38 2.17
C PRO A 32 -8.30 -11.79 2.06
N PRO A 33 -9.15 -12.83 1.96
CA PRO A 33 -8.71 -14.16 1.53
C PRO A 33 -7.94 -14.09 0.20
N ARG A 34 -6.93 -14.95 0.04
CA ARG A 34 -6.05 -14.98 -1.15
C ARG A 34 -6.83 -15.06 -2.46
N SER A 35 -7.86 -15.90 -2.50
CA SER A 35 -8.72 -16.10 -3.66
C SER A 35 -9.53 -14.85 -4.03
N ALA A 36 -10.00 -14.09 -3.04
CA ALA A 36 -10.74 -12.85 -3.26
C ALA A 36 -9.81 -11.70 -3.70
N LEU A 37 -8.55 -11.69 -3.25
CA LEU A 37 -7.59 -10.64 -3.58
C LEU A 37 -7.40 -10.48 -5.10
N VAL A 38 -7.21 -11.58 -5.81
CA VAL A 38 -6.87 -11.58 -7.25
C VAL A 38 -8.08 -11.90 -8.15
N ALA A 39 -9.29 -11.90 -7.61
CA ALA A 39 -10.51 -12.19 -8.36
C ALA A 39 -10.82 -11.13 -9.43
N SER A 40 -10.35 -9.90 -9.23
CA SER A 40 -10.53 -8.78 -10.15
C SER A 40 -9.34 -7.83 -10.12
N TYR A 41 -9.13 -7.11 -11.24
CA TYR A 41 -8.06 -6.13 -11.36
C TYR A 41 -8.22 -4.95 -10.39
N VAL A 42 -9.45 -4.48 -10.21
CA VAL A 42 -9.83 -3.50 -9.18
C VAL A 42 -10.39 -4.29 -8.01
N THR A 43 -9.77 -4.16 -6.84
CA THR A 43 -10.20 -4.80 -5.61
C THR A 43 -11.50 -4.15 -5.11
N PRO A 44 -12.58 -4.90 -4.88
CA PRO A 44 -13.81 -4.36 -4.28
C PRO A 44 -13.51 -3.72 -2.92
N SER A 45 -14.12 -2.56 -2.63
CA SER A 45 -13.81 -1.75 -1.43
C SER A 45 -13.92 -2.56 -0.13
N HIS A 46 -14.95 -3.42 -0.02
CA HIS A 46 -15.14 -4.30 1.13
C HIS A 46 -14.01 -5.34 1.32
N PHE A 47 -13.33 -5.75 0.25
CA PHE A 47 -12.17 -6.65 0.29
C PHE A 47 -10.81 -5.95 0.31
N PHE A 48 -10.75 -4.65 0.05
CA PHE A 48 -9.49 -3.92 0.14
C PHE A 48 -8.93 -4.01 1.57
N TYR A 49 -7.64 -4.32 1.75
CA TYR A 49 -7.08 -4.57 3.09
C TYR A 49 -7.20 -3.34 4.01
N LYS A 50 -7.41 -3.58 5.31
CA LYS A 50 -7.56 -2.53 6.33
C LYS A 50 -6.35 -2.55 7.24
N ARG A 51 -5.59 -1.44 7.29
CA ARG A 51 -4.54 -1.19 8.29
C ARG A 51 -4.86 0.07 9.07
N ASN A 52 -5.06 -0.06 10.38
CA ASN A 52 -5.30 1.04 11.31
C ASN A 52 -4.32 1.01 12.50
N HIS A 53 -3.87 2.18 12.97
CA HIS A 53 -3.06 2.35 14.19
C HIS A 53 -3.88 2.82 15.39
N ALA A 54 -5.08 3.33 15.15
CA ALA A 54 -5.96 3.96 16.12
C ALA A 54 -7.43 3.55 15.87
N PRO A 55 -8.37 3.90 16.77
CA PRO A 55 -9.80 3.88 16.46
C PRO A 55 -10.13 4.72 15.22
N ILE A 56 -11.19 4.35 14.51
CA ILE A 56 -11.58 5.05 13.28
C ILE A 56 -12.25 6.41 13.60
N PRO A 57 -11.75 7.52 13.04
CA PRO A 57 -12.42 8.82 13.14
C PRO A 57 -13.85 8.83 12.58
N ILE A 58 -14.72 9.64 13.19
CA ILE A 58 -16.14 9.73 12.88
C ILE A 58 -16.46 11.12 12.35
N VAL A 59 -17.03 11.16 11.14
CA VAL A 59 -17.53 12.39 10.53
C VAL A 59 -18.88 12.72 11.14
N GLN A 60 -18.93 13.86 11.83
CA GLN A 60 -20.16 14.42 12.37
C GLN A 60 -20.87 15.32 11.37
N ASP A 61 -20.09 16.08 10.58
CA ASP A 61 -20.61 17.02 9.59
C ASP A 61 -19.54 17.29 8.53
N ILE A 62 -19.74 16.74 7.33
CA ILE A 62 -18.82 16.89 6.21
C ILE A 62 -18.70 18.34 5.71
N HIS A 63 -19.73 19.18 5.87
CA HIS A 63 -19.69 20.58 5.44
C HIS A 63 -18.87 21.46 6.39
N ARG A 64 -18.68 21.02 7.62
CA ARG A 64 -17.82 21.67 8.62
C ARG A 64 -16.40 21.13 8.63
N TYR A 65 -16.18 19.93 8.10
CA TYR A 65 -14.84 19.36 7.93
C TYR A 65 -13.99 20.22 6.98
N SER A 66 -12.73 20.40 7.35
CA SER A 66 -11.76 21.18 6.59
C SER A 66 -10.35 20.68 6.81
N VAL A 67 -9.50 20.77 5.80
CA VAL A 67 -8.07 20.54 5.93
C VAL A 67 -7.34 21.87 6.03
N PHE A 68 -6.43 22.00 6.99
CA PHE A 68 -5.55 23.16 7.09
C PHE A 68 -4.32 22.95 6.20
N LEU A 69 -3.96 23.97 5.44
CA LEU A 69 -2.75 24.01 4.62
C LEU A 69 -1.86 25.11 5.20
N SER A 70 -0.80 24.69 5.88
CA SER A 70 -0.07 25.51 6.85
C SER A 70 1.46 25.36 6.72
N GLY A 71 2.22 25.89 7.68
CA GLY A 71 3.68 25.80 7.72
C GLY A 71 4.38 26.89 6.92
N LEU A 72 5.43 26.51 6.20
CA LEU A 72 6.33 27.38 5.42
C LEU A 72 5.70 27.82 4.09
N VAL A 73 4.57 28.51 4.19
CA VAL A 73 3.76 29.08 3.11
C VAL A 73 3.46 30.56 3.37
N GLU A 74 3.15 31.31 2.32
CA GLU A 74 2.90 32.76 2.45
C GLU A 74 1.55 33.03 3.11
N CYS A 75 0.52 32.35 2.60
CA CYS A 75 -0.86 32.52 3.02
C CYS A 75 -1.43 31.15 3.40
N PRO A 76 -1.35 30.76 4.70
CA PRO A 76 -2.03 29.58 5.18
C PRO A 76 -3.52 29.60 4.83
N LYS A 77 -4.09 28.45 4.48
CA LYS A 77 -5.49 28.33 4.07
C LYS A 77 -6.19 27.20 4.80
N GLN A 78 -7.47 27.41 5.10
CA GLN A 78 -8.37 26.36 5.53
C GLN A 78 -9.26 25.99 4.34
N LEU A 79 -9.23 24.72 3.93
CA LEU A 79 -9.96 24.22 2.76
C LEU A 79 -11.08 23.29 3.23
N PHE A 80 -12.33 23.67 2.98
CA PHE A 80 -13.49 22.81 3.25
C PHE A 80 -13.68 21.81 2.10
N MET A 81 -14.47 20.75 2.30
CA MET A 81 -14.78 19.80 1.21
C MET A 81 -15.36 20.49 -0.02
N LYS A 82 -16.20 21.52 0.16
CA LYS A 82 -16.76 22.32 -0.93
C LYS A 82 -15.70 23.02 -1.79
N ASP A 83 -14.53 23.30 -1.23
CA ASP A 83 -13.42 23.95 -1.94
C ASP A 83 -12.61 22.89 -2.68
N ILE A 84 -12.39 21.73 -2.06
CA ILE A 84 -11.71 20.57 -2.67
C ILE A 84 -12.52 20.04 -3.86
N TRP A 85 -13.84 19.91 -3.74
CA TRP A 85 -14.71 19.44 -4.81
C TRP A 85 -14.80 20.38 -6.03
N LYS A 86 -14.39 21.64 -5.87
CA LYS A 86 -14.32 22.60 -6.99
C LYS A 86 -13.04 22.48 -7.81
N LEU A 87 -12.02 21.81 -7.28
CA LEU A 87 -10.78 21.56 -8.02
C LEU A 87 -11.03 20.53 -9.14
N PRO A 88 -10.19 20.51 -10.19
CA PRO A 88 -10.26 19.47 -11.21
C PRO A 88 -10.14 18.08 -10.59
N LYS A 89 -11.12 17.22 -10.88
CA LYS A 89 -11.13 15.84 -10.43
C LYS A 89 -10.31 14.97 -11.37
N TYR A 90 -9.45 14.15 -10.79
CA TYR A 90 -8.67 13.13 -11.48
C TYR A 90 -8.99 11.75 -10.92
N ASN A 91 -8.95 10.74 -11.79
CA ASN A 91 -9.04 9.34 -11.41
C ASN A 91 -7.68 8.68 -11.64
N VAL A 92 -7.12 8.08 -10.59
CA VAL A 92 -5.81 7.42 -10.64
C VAL A 92 -5.99 5.98 -10.14
N THR A 93 -5.78 5.00 -11.03
CA THR A 93 -5.67 3.60 -10.62
C THR A 93 -4.34 3.39 -9.92
N ALA A 94 -4.35 3.09 -8.62
CA ALA A 94 -3.14 2.88 -7.85
C ALA A 94 -3.29 1.75 -6.83
N THR A 95 -2.24 0.93 -6.75
CA THR A 95 -2.11 -0.11 -5.75
C THR A 95 -1.49 0.44 -4.48
N LEU A 96 -2.14 0.21 -3.33
CA LEU A 96 -1.53 0.43 -2.02
C LEU A 96 -1.05 -0.91 -1.47
N GLN A 97 0.24 -1.01 -1.16
CA GLN A 97 0.82 -2.17 -0.49
C GLN A 97 1.32 -1.76 0.89
N CYS A 98 0.95 -2.51 1.91
CA CYS A 98 1.52 -2.33 3.24
C CYS A 98 2.99 -2.72 3.23
N ALA A 99 3.86 -1.93 3.87
CA ALA A 99 5.26 -2.34 4.06
C ALA A 99 5.39 -3.66 4.83
N GLY A 100 4.39 -4.02 5.65
CA GLY A 100 4.34 -5.29 6.39
C GLY A 100 3.81 -6.48 5.60
N ASN A 101 3.48 -6.35 4.30
CA ASN A 101 2.98 -7.47 3.50
C ASN A 101 3.97 -8.65 3.56
N ARG A 102 3.44 -9.88 3.71
CA ARG A 102 4.20 -11.13 3.87
C ARG A 102 5.10 -11.20 5.12
N ARG A 103 4.83 -10.39 6.14
CA ARG A 103 5.57 -10.41 7.42
C ARG A 103 5.55 -11.79 8.08
N THR A 104 4.41 -12.48 8.04
CA THR A 104 4.26 -13.78 8.73
C THR A 104 5.28 -14.79 8.22
N ALA A 105 5.53 -14.82 6.91
CA ALA A 105 6.56 -15.69 6.33
C ALA A 105 7.97 -15.33 6.80
N MET A 106 8.32 -14.04 6.92
CA MET A 106 9.62 -13.62 7.48
C MET A 106 9.75 -14.01 8.97
N SER A 107 8.64 -13.95 9.71
CA SER A 107 8.60 -14.34 11.12
C SER A 107 8.80 -15.84 11.35
N LYS A 108 8.55 -16.69 10.33
CA LYS A 108 8.83 -18.14 10.40
C LYS A 108 10.33 -18.43 10.47
N THR A 109 11.18 -17.63 9.81
CA THR A 109 12.64 -17.76 9.88
C THR A 109 13.20 -17.25 11.21
N LYS A 110 12.79 -16.05 11.63
CA LYS A 110 13.15 -15.48 12.92
C LYS A 110 12.08 -14.46 13.33
N VAL A 111 11.60 -14.58 14.57
CA VAL A 111 10.46 -13.79 15.08
C VAL A 111 10.71 -12.29 14.94
N VAL A 112 9.71 -11.58 14.42
CA VAL A 112 9.71 -10.11 14.22
C VAL A 112 8.55 -9.48 15.00
N LYS A 113 8.66 -8.19 15.33
CA LYS A 113 7.54 -7.46 15.98
C LYS A 113 6.69 -6.73 14.95
N GLY A 114 5.39 -7.03 14.95
CA GLY A 114 4.38 -6.33 14.15
C GLY A 114 3.13 -7.19 13.96
N VAL A 115 2.05 -6.58 13.46
CA VAL A 115 0.84 -7.31 13.05
C VAL A 115 1.23 -8.36 12.01
N GLY A 116 0.83 -9.61 12.21
CA GLY A 116 1.04 -10.67 11.23
C GLY A 116 0.28 -10.33 9.95
N TRP A 117 0.95 -10.46 8.80
CA TRP A 117 0.33 -10.31 7.49
C TRP A 117 0.76 -11.48 6.65
N ASP A 118 -0.22 -12.10 6.02
CA ASP A 118 0.02 -13.09 5.01
C ASP A 118 0.33 -12.38 3.67
N VAL A 119 -0.31 -12.77 2.58
CA VAL A 119 0.04 -12.30 1.24
C VAL A 119 -0.83 -11.14 0.75
N SER A 120 -1.87 -10.76 1.50
CA SER A 120 -2.96 -9.92 1.03
C SER A 120 -3.01 -8.54 1.69
N ALA A 121 -1.91 -8.06 2.30
CA ALA A 121 -1.80 -6.68 2.78
C ALA A 121 -1.53 -5.69 1.63
N ILE A 122 -2.34 -5.79 0.58
CA ILE A 122 -2.25 -5.04 -0.66
C ILE A 122 -3.66 -4.93 -1.29
N GLY A 123 -3.90 -3.89 -2.08
CA GLY A 123 -5.12 -3.78 -2.88
C GLY A 123 -4.96 -2.73 -3.98
N ASN A 124 -5.67 -2.92 -5.09
CA ASN A 124 -5.66 -2.00 -6.23
C ASN A 124 -7.03 -1.34 -6.39
N ALA A 125 -7.07 -0.01 -6.45
CA ALA A 125 -8.30 0.74 -6.53
C ALA A 125 -8.18 1.92 -7.50
N ILE A 126 -9.32 2.42 -7.95
CA ILE A 126 -9.42 3.68 -8.69
C ILE A 126 -9.69 4.79 -7.68
N TRP A 127 -8.74 5.68 -7.47
CA TRP A 127 -8.86 6.78 -6.52
C TRP A 127 -9.30 8.05 -7.24
N GLY A 128 -10.40 8.65 -6.79
CA GLY A 128 -10.92 9.90 -7.34
C GLY A 128 -10.67 11.06 -6.37
N GLY A 129 -10.11 12.15 -6.88
CA GLY A 129 -9.72 13.27 -6.02
C GLY A 129 -9.13 14.47 -6.75
N ALA A 130 -8.73 15.47 -5.97
CA ALA A 130 -7.95 16.60 -6.44
C ALA A 130 -6.45 16.26 -6.40
N LYS A 131 -5.67 16.70 -7.40
CA LYS A 131 -4.21 16.57 -7.34
C LYS A 131 -3.65 17.46 -6.25
N LEU A 132 -2.73 16.91 -5.44
CA LEU A 132 -2.04 17.67 -4.41
C LEU A 132 -1.30 18.87 -5.01
N SER A 133 -0.74 18.73 -6.22
CA SER A 133 -0.09 19.84 -6.92
C SER A 133 -1.03 21.03 -7.16
N ASP A 134 -2.30 20.78 -7.48
CA ASP A 134 -3.29 21.85 -7.72
C ASP A 134 -3.74 22.49 -6.40
N VAL A 135 -3.82 21.68 -5.34
CA VAL A 135 -4.12 22.19 -3.98
C VAL A 135 -2.99 23.09 -3.48
N LEU A 136 -1.73 22.72 -3.69
CA LEU A 136 -0.56 23.50 -3.27
C LEU A 136 -0.42 24.82 -4.06
N GLU A 137 -0.85 24.87 -5.32
CA GLU A 137 -0.91 26.12 -6.09
C GLU A 137 -1.86 27.15 -5.46
N LEU A 138 -2.92 26.71 -4.75
CA LEU A 138 -3.85 27.63 -4.07
C LEU A 138 -3.18 28.48 -2.99
N VAL A 139 -2.03 28.06 -2.46
CA VAL A 139 -1.23 28.79 -1.45
C VAL A 139 0.08 29.32 -2.02
N GLY A 140 0.18 29.42 -3.35
CA GLY A 140 1.31 30.04 -4.04
C GLY A 140 2.53 29.13 -4.20
N ILE A 141 2.41 27.81 -4.00
CA ILE A 141 3.49 26.86 -4.30
C ILE A 141 3.33 26.39 -5.74
N PRO A 142 4.23 26.77 -6.67
CA PRO A 142 4.10 26.39 -8.07
C PRO A 142 4.35 24.88 -8.26
N LYS A 143 3.75 24.32 -9.31
CA LYS A 143 4.10 22.99 -9.81
C LYS A 143 5.61 22.84 -10.02
N LEU A 144 6.11 21.63 -9.80
CA LEU A 144 7.52 21.25 -9.93
C LEU A 144 8.49 21.96 -8.96
N ALA A 145 7.99 22.68 -7.94
CA ALA A 145 8.84 23.25 -6.90
C ALA A 145 9.49 22.16 -6.04
N SER A 146 10.80 22.26 -5.82
CA SER A 146 11.55 21.43 -4.87
C SER A 146 11.73 22.08 -3.49
N VAL A 147 11.57 23.41 -3.42
CA VAL A 147 11.64 24.21 -2.19
C VAL A 147 10.70 25.42 -2.29
N THR A 148 10.06 25.83 -1.20
CA THR A 148 9.28 27.07 -1.13
C THR A 148 10.17 28.29 -0.84
N GLN A 149 9.68 29.51 -1.07
CA GLN A 149 10.41 30.74 -0.72
C GLN A 149 10.79 30.84 0.78
N PHE A 150 10.05 30.13 1.64
CA PHE A 150 10.30 30.04 3.08
C PHE A 150 11.13 28.81 3.48
N GLY A 151 11.74 28.11 2.52
CA GLY A 151 12.65 26.99 2.78
C GLY A 151 11.96 25.65 3.05
N GLY A 152 10.65 25.52 2.81
CA GLY A 152 9.93 24.26 2.94
C GLY A 152 10.31 23.27 1.83
N ARG A 153 10.63 22.03 2.20
CA ARG A 153 11.10 20.97 1.27
C ARG A 153 10.29 19.69 1.35
N HIS A 154 9.36 19.61 2.29
CA HIS A 154 8.50 18.45 2.51
C HIS A 154 7.06 18.91 2.75
N VAL A 155 6.11 18.03 2.43
CA VAL A 155 4.71 18.16 2.81
C VAL A 155 4.42 17.08 3.84
N GLU A 156 4.14 17.48 5.08
CA GLU A 156 3.66 16.60 6.14
C GLU A 156 2.13 16.51 6.08
N PHE A 157 1.65 15.29 6.24
CA PHE A 157 0.25 14.92 6.28
C PHE A 157 -0.07 14.47 7.70
N VAL A 158 -0.98 15.19 8.36
CA VAL A 158 -1.38 14.93 9.74
C VAL A 158 -2.79 14.35 9.72
N SER A 159 -3.01 13.20 10.35
CA SER A 159 -4.36 12.63 10.54
C SER A 159 -5.07 13.27 11.74
N VAL A 160 -6.39 13.10 11.83
CA VAL A 160 -7.17 13.41 13.04
C VAL A 160 -7.07 12.29 14.08
N ASP A 161 -6.65 11.08 13.69
CA ASP A 161 -6.65 9.90 14.57
C ASP A 161 -5.77 10.03 15.83
N LYS A 162 -5.86 9.06 16.75
CA LYS A 162 -5.13 9.09 18.04
C LYS A 162 -4.37 7.79 18.26
N CYS A 163 -3.09 7.82 17.92
CA CYS A 163 -2.21 6.65 17.98
C CYS A 163 -1.56 6.51 19.36
N LYS A 164 -1.50 5.29 19.88
CA LYS A 164 -0.81 5.00 21.15
C LYS A 164 0.70 5.29 21.05
N GLU A 165 1.28 5.02 19.89
CA GLU A 165 2.70 5.24 19.57
C GLU A 165 3.10 6.72 19.58
N GLU A 166 2.13 7.63 19.44
CA GLU A 166 2.30 9.09 19.52
C GLU A 166 1.73 9.65 20.83
N ASN A 167 1.59 8.83 21.88
CA ASN A 167 1.03 9.21 23.18
C ASN A 167 -0.37 9.85 23.07
N GLY A 168 -1.22 9.34 22.18
CA GLY A 168 -2.54 9.88 21.89
C GLY A 168 -2.55 11.00 20.84
N GLY A 169 -1.38 11.35 20.28
CA GLY A 169 -1.24 12.21 19.11
C GLY A 169 -1.54 11.50 17.78
N PRO A 170 -1.53 12.25 16.66
CA PRO A 170 -1.99 11.75 15.37
C PRO A 170 -0.95 10.94 14.60
N TYR A 171 -1.44 10.06 13.73
CA TYR A 171 -0.65 9.49 12.67
C TYR A 171 -0.14 10.58 11.71
N LYS A 172 1.16 10.58 11.44
CA LYS A 172 1.82 11.54 10.56
C LYS A 172 2.74 10.83 9.57
N ALA A 173 2.79 11.35 8.35
CA ALA A 173 3.81 11.00 7.36
C ALA A 173 4.15 12.25 6.55
N SER A 174 5.24 12.22 5.79
CA SER A 174 5.52 13.29 4.81
C SER A 174 5.99 12.71 3.49
N ILE A 175 5.96 13.54 2.43
CA ILE A 175 6.65 13.30 1.15
C ILE A 175 7.54 14.50 0.80
N PRO A 176 8.57 14.36 -0.05
CA PRO A 176 9.32 15.50 -0.57
C PRO A 176 8.39 16.44 -1.34
N LEU A 177 8.63 17.76 -1.23
CA LEU A 177 7.86 18.77 -1.93
C LEU A 177 7.94 18.58 -3.45
N SER A 178 9.12 18.19 -3.96
CA SER A 178 9.31 17.88 -5.38
C SER A 178 8.39 16.77 -5.90
N GLN A 179 8.00 15.81 -5.06
CA GLN A 179 7.01 14.80 -5.41
C GLN A 179 5.58 15.36 -5.29
N ALA A 180 5.30 16.11 -4.22
CA ALA A 180 3.99 16.69 -3.95
C ALA A 180 3.52 17.69 -5.02
N THR A 181 4.46 18.47 -5.56
CA THR A 181 4.20 19.52 -6.56
C THR A 181 4.31 19.01 -7.99
N ASN A 182 4.74 17.77 -8.21
CA ASN A 182 4.86 17.20 -9.55
C ASN A 182 3.53 16.56 -9.99
N PRO A 183 2.83 17.12 -11.00
CA PRO A 183 1.56 16.55 -11.46
C PRO A 183 1.68 15.13 -12.02
N GLN A 184 2.87 14.71 -12.49
CA GLN A 184 3.11 13.37 -13.04
C GLN A 184 3.31 12.30 -11.96
N ALA A 185 3.51 12.71 -10.70
CA ALA A 185 3.57 11.80 -9.55
C ALA A 185 2.16 11.39 -9.07
N ASP A 186 1.11 12.03 -9.59
CA ASP A 186 -0.30 11.70 -9.36
C ASP A 186 -0.69 11.58 -7.87
N VAL A 187 -0.06 12.36 -6.99
CA VAL A 187 -0.44 12.43 -5.58
C VAL A 187 -1.83 13.08 -5.48
N LEU A 188 -2.78 12.39 -4.85
CA LEU A 188 -4.16 12.84 -4.73
C LEU A 188 -4.53 13.13 -3.28
N LEU A 189 -5.37 14.16 -3.10
CA LEU A 189 -6.34 14.21 -2.02
C LEU A 189 -7.61 13.50 -2.49
N ALA A 190 -7.74 12.22 -2.14
CA ALA A 190 -8.81 11.36 -2.61
C ALA A 190 -10.02 11.39 -1.66
N TYR A 191 -11.20 11.58 -2.25
CA TYR A 191 -12.51 11.52 -1.60
C TYR A 191 -13.44 10.48 -2.25
N GLU A 192 -12.97 9.78 -3.27
CA GLU A 192 -13.65 8.65 -3.92
C GLU A 192 -12.72 7.44 -4.05
N MET A 193 -13.33 6.27 -4.01
CA MET A 193 -12.68 4.98 -4.24
C MET A 193 -13.58 4.12 -5.12
N ASN A 194 -13.03 3.54 -6.19
CA ASN A 194 -13.72 2.64 -7.11
C ASN A 194 -14.96 3.23 -7.81
N GLY A 195 -15.04 4.55 -7.96
CA GLY A 195 -16.15 5.24 -8.63
C GLY A 195 -17.40 5.43 -7.75
N GLU A 196 -17.35 5.02 -6.49
CA GLU A 196 -18.38 5.31 -5.48
C GLU A 196 -18.23 6.79 -5.08
N VAL A 197 -19.13 7.63 -5.61
CA VAL A 197 -19.04 9.10 -5.50
C VAL A 197 -19.20 9.53 -4.04
N ASN A 198 -18.22 10.26 -3.50
CA ASN A 198 -18.16 10.70 -2.10
C ASN A 198 -18.18 9.56 -1.06
N GLU A 199 -17.81 8.35 -1.44
CA GLU A 199 -17.95 7.14 -0.61
C GLU A 199 -16.63 6.37 -0.51
N ILE A 200 -15.51 7.06 -0.27
CA ILE A 200 -14.43 6.34 0.42
C ILE A 200 -14.99 5.85 1.76
N ASP A 201 -14.83 4.58 2.10
CA ASP A 201 -15.37 4.07 3.35
C ASP A 201 -14.62 4.62 4.58
N LEU A 202 -15.25 4.51 5.75
CA LEU A 202 -14.67 5.00 7.01
C LEU A 202 -13.31 4.36 7.30
N ASP A 203 -13.12 3.07 7.03
CA ASP A 203 -11.84 2.35 7.23
C ASP A 203 -10.73 2.86 6.28
N HIS A 204 -11.12 3.41 5.14
CA HIS A 204 -10.22 3.87 4.09
C HIS A 204 -9.97 5.37 4.07
N GLY A 205 -10.64 6.15 4.92
CA GLY A 205 -10.23 7.51 5.23
C GLY A 205 -11.28 8.59 5.00
N TYR A 206 -12.57 8.25 4.98
CA TYR A 206 -13.65 9.23 4.83
C TYR A 206 -13.52 10.40 5.83
N PRO A 207 -13.62 11.67 5.39
CA PRO A 207 -14.07 12.09 4.06
C PRO A 207 -12.92 12.33 3.06
N LEU A 208 -11.67 12.31 3.50
CA LEU A 208 -10.53 12.65 2.67
C LEU A 208 -9.25 11.96 3.16
N ARG A 209 -8.50 11.41 2.21
CA ARG A 209 -7.17 10.85 2.44
C ARG A 209 -6.15 11.38 1.43
N VAL A 210 -4.88 11.20 1.74
CA VAL A 210 -3.82 11.25 0.73
C VAL A 210 -3.69 9.87 0.09
N VAL A 211 -3.47 9.83 -1.22
CA VAL A 211 -2.98 8.66 -1.97
C VAL A 211 -1.67 9.07 -2.62
N VAL A 212 -0.60 8.33 -2.32
CA VAL A 212 0.75 8.56 -2.86
C VAL A 212 1.14 7.37 -3.74
N PRO A 213 0.89 7.43 -5.06
CA PRO A 213 1.14 6.30 -5.95
C PRO A 213 2.62 5.87 -5.99
N GLY A 214 2.87 4.57 -6.14
CA GLY A 214 4.22 4.00 -6.20
C GLY A 214 5.01 4.02 -4.87
N VAL A 215 4.42 4.53 -3.80
CA VAL A 215 5.00 4.61 -2.46
C VAL A 215 4.33 3.59 -1.53
N ILE A 216 5.01 3.14 -0.47
CA ILE A 216 4.40 2.25 0.53
C ILE A 216 3.12 2.87 1.11
N GLY A 217 2.12 2.04 1.41
CA GLY A 217 0.79 2.49 1.87
C GLY A 217 0.83 3.36 3.12
N ALA A 218 1.87 3.24 3.96
CA ALA A 218 2.07 4.04 5.16
C ALA A 218 2.14 5.56 4.91
N ARG A 219 2.48 6.02 3.70
CA ARG A 219 2.55 7.47 3.39
C ARG A 219 1.24 8.04 2.88
N SER A 220 0.27 7.17 2.56
CA SER A 220 -1.07 7.57 2.12
C SER A 220 -1.96 7.78 3.36
N VAL A 221 -1.77 8.91 4.06
CA VAL A 221 -2.45 9.22 5.33
C VAL A 221 -3.96 9.33 5.15
N LYS A 222 -4.73 8.78 6.10
CA LYS A 222 -6.20 8.77 6.12
C LYS A 222 -6.73 9.81 7.10
N TRP A 223 -7.98 10.25 6.92
CA TRP A 223 -8.68 11.19 7.81
C TRP A 223 -7.86 12.47 8.05
N LEU A 224 -7.58 13.17 6.96
CA LEU A 224 -6.61 14.27 6.93
C LEU A 224 -7.05 15.46 7.80
N GLU A 225 -6.14 16.01 8.59
CA GLU A 225 -6.34 17.22 9.40
C GLU A 225 -5.57 18.40 8.80
N ASP A 226 -4.28 18.17 8.53
CA ASP A 226 -3.33 19.21 8.16
C ASP A 226 -2.42 18.73 7.02
N LEU A 227 -2.12 19.67 6.12
CA LEU A 227 -1.07 19.65 5.12
C LEU A 227 -0.04 20.70 5.54
N ASN A 228 1.00 20.26 6.23
CA ASN A 228 1.97 21.15 6.84
C ASN A 228 3.25 21.20 6.00
N ILE A 229 3.60 22.37 5.46
CA ILE A 229 4.82 22.55 4.67
C ILE A 229 6.00 22.77 5.61
N ILE A 230 6.96 21.85 5.60
CA ILE A 230 8.08 21.83 6.56
C ILE A 230 9.43 21.77 5.86
N ALA A 231 10.47 22.27 6.54
CA ALA A 231 11.82 22.37 6.00
C ALA A 231 12.50 20.99 5.88
N GLU A 232 12.23 20.11 6.84
CA GLU A 232 12.84 18.79 6.96
C GLU A 232 11.75 17.71 6.97
N GLU A 233 12.15 16.45 6.81
CA GLU A 233 11.24 15.31 6.89
C GLU A 233 10.43 15.29 8.19
N CYS A 234 9.18 14.82 8.14
CA CYS A 234 8.31 14.66 9.32
C CYS A 234 9.02 13.89 10.45
N GLN A 235 8.96 14.46 11.66
CA GLN A 235 9.60 13.90 12.85
C GLN A 235 8.69 12.92 13.63
N GLY A 236 7.50 12.63 13.10
CA GLY A 236 6.56 11.69 13.70
C GLY A 236 7.13 10.28 13.85
N PHE A 237 6.59 9.53 14.83
CA PHE A 237 7.01 8.18 15.19
C PHE A 237 7.06 7.26 13.96
N PHE A 238 6.02 7.27 13.13
CA PHE A 238 5.92 6.38 11.96
C PHE A 238 6.85 6.77 10.79
N MET A 239 7.46 7.96 10.83
CA MET A 239 8.53 8.31 9.90
C MET A 239 9.90 7.98 10.51
N GLN A 240 10.13 8.35 11.77
CA GLN A 240 11.47 8.29 12.36
C GLN A 240 11.81 6.98 13.06
N LYS A 241 10.81 6.31 13.64
CA LYS A 241 10.94 5.11 14.50
C LYS A 241 10.15 3.91 13.97
N ASP A 242 9.71 3.95 12.70
CA ASP A 242 9.12 2.81 12.00
C ASP A 242 9.37 2.88 10.49
N TYR A 243 8.91 1.87 9.75
CA TYR A 243 8.92 1.82 8.28
C TYR A 243 10.31 2.11 7.67
N LYS A 244 11.35 1.54 8.28
CA LYS A 244 12.75 1.61 7.85
C LYS A 244 13.31 0.20 7.65
N MET A 245 14.02 -0.02 6.54
CA MET A 245 14.62 -1.30 6.20
C MET A 245 16.01 -1.40 6.83
N PHE A 246 16.20 -2.34 7.75
CA PHE A 246 17.48 -2.60 8.42
C PHE A 246 18.13 -3.88 7.88
N PRO A 247 19.47 -4.01 7.95
CA PRO A 247 20.13 -5.27 7.59
C PRO A 247 19.85 -6.37 8.64
N PRO A 248 20.03 -7.66 8.29
CA PRO A 248 19.71 -8.78 9.18
C PRO A 248 20.48 -8.83 10.50
N SER A 249 21.63 -8.16 10.59
CA SER A 249 22.46 -8.07 11.79
C SER A 249 21.88 -7.16 12.88
N VAL A 250 20.88 -6.32 12.55
CA VAL A 250 20.27 -5.40 13.52
C VAL A 250 19.15 -6.10 14.29
N ASN A 251 19.15 -5.93 15.61
CA ASN A 251 18.16 -6.44 16.55
C ASN A 251 17.66 -5.31 17.48
N TRP A 252 16.83 -5.62 18.47
CA TRP A 252 16.26 -4.62 19.37
C TRP A 252 17.27 -4.00 20.34
N ASP A 253 18.40 -4.68 20.59
CA ASP A 253 19.42 -4.21 21.53
C ASP A 253 20.42 -3.24 20.87
N ASN A 254 20.62 -3.37 19.54
CA ASN A 254 21.58 -2.56 18.78
C ASN A 254 20.96 -1.62 17.73
N ILE A 255 19.62 -1.54 17.67
CA ILE A 255 18.94 -0.70 16.67
C ILE A 255 19.28 0.77 16.85
N ASN A 256 19.75 1.39 15.76
CA ASN A 256 19.86 2.84 15.64
C ASN A 256 19.04 3.34 14.45
N TRP A 257 17.90 3.96 14.76
CA TRP A 257 16.93 4.49 13.79
C TRP A 257 17.48 5.57 12.84
N LEU A 258 18.55 6.26 13.22
CA LEU A 258 19.17 7.31 12.39
C LEU A 258 20.01 6.74 11.25
N THR A 259 20.40 5.46 11.32
CA THR A 259 21.24 4.82 10.29
C THR A 259 20.48 4.48 9.00
N ARG A 260 19.15 4.56 9.02
CA ARG A 260 18.29 4.23 7.89
C ARG A 260 17.33 5.36 7.56
N ARG A 261 17.13 5.59 6.26
CA ARG A 261 16.11 6.50 5.72
C ARG A 261 14.73 5.83 5.75
N PRO A 262 13.63 6.59 5.90
CA PRO A 262 12.30 6.04 5.76
C PRO A 262 12.09 5.41 4.39
N GLN A 263 11.36 4.30 4.36
CA GLN A 263 11.08 3.61 3.11
C GLN A 263 10.06 4.41 2.28
N TRP A 264 10.38 4.58 0.99
CA TRP A 264 9.54 5.26 0.00
C TRP A 264 8.93 4.26 -0.98
N ILE A 265 9.77 3.53 -1.71
CA ILE A 265 9.31 2.71 -2.84
C ILE A 265 8.64 1.43 -2.31
N SER A 266 7.42 1.18 -2.80
CA SER A 266 6.72 -0.10 -2.60
C SER A 266 7.56 -1.21 -3.22
N GLN A 267 7.98 -2.21 -2.43
CA GLN A 267 8.91 -3.20 -2.95
C GLN A 267 8.20 -4.35 -3.67
N PHE A 268 8.97 -4.87 -4.61
CA PHE A 268 8.67 -5.86 -5.59
C PHE A 268 8.16 -7.19 -5.01
N SER A 269 6.90 -7.55 -5.27
CA SER A 269 6.37 -8.83 -4.77
C SER A 269 5.52 -9.56 -5.80
N VAL A 270 5.79 -10.86 -5.97
CA VAL A 270 4.95 -11.81 -6.71
C VAL A 270 4.38 -12.84 -5.77
N ILE A 271 3.09 -13.14 -5.92
CA ILE A 271 2.39 -14.10 -5.07
C ILE A 271 1.48 -14.99 -5.90
N CYS A 272 1.64 -16.32 -5.77
CA CYS A 272 0.66 -17.31 -6.18
C CYS A 272 -0.61 -17.27 -5.29
N SER A 273 -1.77 -17.34 -5.92
CA SER A 273 -3.11 -17.35 -5.30
C SER A 273 -3.44 -18.63 -4.54
N LEU A 274 -2.65 -19.69 -4.75
CA LEU A 274 -2.76 -20.94 -4.00
C LEU A 274 -2.41 -20.72 -2.52
N GLU A 275 -3.04 -21.51 -1.66
CA GLU A 275 -2.68 -21.58 -0.24
C GLU A 275 -1.28 -22.17 -0.07
N ASP A 276 -0.59 -21.81 1.02
CA ASP A 276 0.78 -22.27 1.33
C ASP A 276 0.92 -23.79 1.24
N VAL A 277 -0.16 -24.51 1.58
CA VAL A 277 -0.33 -25.94 1.38
C VAL A 277 -1.69 -26.17 0.73
N SER A 278 -1.70 -26.65 -0.51
CA SER A 278 -2.92 -27.00 -1.24
C SER A 278 -2.91 -28.47 -1.64
N THR A 279 -4.02 -29.18 -1.42
CA THR A 279 -4.22 -30.53 -1.98
C THR A 279 -4.94 -30.40 -3.31
N ILE A 280 -4.37 -30.97 -4.37
CA ILE A 280 -4.94 -30.93 -5.71
C ILE A 280 -5.06 -32.33 -6.31
N LYS A 281 -5.99 -32.46 -7.26
CA LYS A 281 -5.98 -33.60 -8.17
C LYS A 281 -4.85 -33.42 -9.18
N PRO A 282 -4.07 -34.46 -9.49
CA PRO A 282 -3.07 -34.40 -10.55
C PRO A 282 -3.68 -33.93 -11.88
N GLY A 283 -2.95 -33.08 -12.61
CA GLY A 283 -3.35 -32.60 -13.92
C GLY A 283 -2.98 -31.14 -14.16
N LYS A 284 -3.62 -30.53 -15.16
CA LYS A 284 -3.44 -29.11 -15.49
C LYS A 284 -4.08 -28.23 -14.44
N ILE A 285 -3.27 -27.41 -13.78
CA ILE A 285 -3.76 -26.39 -12.86
C ILE A 285 -3.43 -25.00 -13.38
N LYS A 286 -4.33 -24.06 -13.10
CA LYS A 286 -4.10 -22.64 -13.30
C LYS A 286 -3.43 -22.07 -12.05
N ILE A 287 -2.24 -21.52 -12.21
CA ILE A 287 -1.51 -20.77 -11.19
C ILE A 287 -1.70 -19.30 -11.53
N SER A 288 -2.29 -18.53 -10.61
CA SER A 288 -2.51 -17.09 -10.81
C SER A 288 -1.97 -16.29 -9.65
N GLY A 289 -1.92 -14.98 -9.80
CA GLY A 289 -1.39 -14.12 -8.76
C GLY A 289 -1.30 -12.67 -9.15
N TYR A 290 -0.54 -11.91 -8.36
CA TYR A 290 -0.22 -10.52 -8.64
C TYR A 290 1.29 -10.26 -8.56
N ALA A 291 1.72 -9.20 -9.25
CA ALA A 291 3.07 -8.64 -9.25
C ALA A 291 2.97 -7.10 -9.13
N VAL A 292 3.87 -6.44 -8.40
CA VAL A 292 3.89 -4.96 -8.29
C VAL A 292 5.31 -4.46 -8.08
N SER A 293 5.66 -3.30 -8.63
CA SER A 293 6.88 -2.54 -8.30
C SER A 293 6.51 -1.09 -8.00
N GLY A 294 7.20 -0.47 -7.04
CA GLY A 294 6.96 0.92 -6.66
C GLY A 294 7.63 1.91 -7.63
N GLY A 295 7.41 3.20 -7.42
CA GLY A 295 8.01 4.26 -8.23
C GLY A 295 7.51 4.31 -9.68
N GLY A 296 6.42 3.62 -10.00
CA GLY A 296 5.78 3.68 -11.32
C GLY A 296 6.36 2.70 -12.34
N ARG A 297 7.22 1.77 -11.89
CA ARG A 297 7.83 0.77 -12.77
C ARG A 297 6.83 -0.36 -13.08
N GLY A 298 6.65 -0.64 -14.36
CA GLY A 298 5.89 -1.80 -14.82
C GLY A 298 6.56 -3.12 -14.44
N ILE A 299 5.80 -4.21 -14.54
CA ILE A 299 6.33 -5.58 -14.45
C ILE A 299 6.67 -6.04 -15.87
N GLU A 300 7.93 -6.38 -16.13
CA GLU A 300 8.41 -6.81 -17.45
C GLU A 300 8.32 -8.32 -17.63
N ARG A 301 8.39 -9.11 -16.55
CA ARG A 301 8.24 -10.56 -16.64
C ARG A 301 7.74 -11.15 -15.32
N VAL A 302 7.01 -12.27 -15.39
CA VAL A 302 6.72 -13.11 -14.24
C VAL A 302 7.13 -14.53 -14.59
N ASP A 303 8.04 -15.09 -13.79
CA ASP A 303 8.57 -16.44 -13.95
C ASP A 303 7.95 -17.35 -12.88
N VAL A 304 7.38 -18.48 -13.30
CA VAL A 304 6.80 -19.50 -12.43
C VAL A 304 7.52 -20.83 -12.63
N SER A 305 7.94 -21.43 -11.53
CA SER A 305 8.55 -22.75 -11.48
C SER A 305 7.63 -23.74 -10.79
N VAL A 306 7.67 -25.00 -11.23
CA VAL A 306 6.94 -26.13 -10.64
C VAL A 306 7.88 -27.23 -10.15
N ASP A 307 9.17 -26.90 -9.97
CA ASP A 307 10.23 -27.82 -9.54
C ASP A 307 11.14 -27.21 -8.45
N GLY A 308 10.59 -26.28 -7.66
CA GLY A 308 11.31 -25.61 -6.56
C GLY A 308 12.26 -24.48 -6.99
N GLY A 309 12.12 -23.97 -8.22
CA GLY A 309 12.92 -22.86 -8.76
C GLY A 309 14.08 -23.28 -9.67
N LYS A 310 14.09 -24.51 -10.19
CA LYS A 310 15.16 -25.00 -11.08
C LYS A 310 14.90 -24.62 -12.53
N THR A 311 13.66 -24.79 -12.99
CA THR A 311 13.21 -24.39 -14.33
C THR A 311 12.03 -23.42 -14.23
N TRP A 312 11.85 -22.59 -15.27
CA TRP A 312 10.92 -21.47 -15.24
C TRP A 312 10.07 -21.43 -16.52
N MET A 313 8.78 -21.16 -16.33
CA MET A 313 7.82 -20.81 -17.38
C MET A 313 7.46 -19.34 -17.22
N GLU A 314 7.41 -18.60 -18.33
CA GLU A 314 6.90 -17.24 -18.30
C GLU A 314 5.36 -17.27 -18.20
N ALA A 315 4.83 -16.56 -17.22
CA ALA A 315 3.40 -16.38 -17.04
C ALA A 315 2.88 -15.24 -17.92
N SER A 316 1.64 -15.35 -18.40
CA SER A 316 0.96 -14.24 -19.03
C SER A 316 0.66 -13.16 -17.99
N ARG A 317 0.65 -11.90 -18.41
CA ARG A 317 0.50 -10.71 -17.56
C ARG A 317 -0.61 -9.83 -18.08
N PHE A 318 -1.44 -9.29 -17.20
CA PHE A 318 -2.57 -8.45 -17.58
C PHE A 318 -2.96 -7.44 -16.49
N GLN A 319 -3.62 -6.36 -16.91
CA GLN A 319 -4.24 -5.36 -16.05
C GLN A 319 -5.75 -5.28 -16.36
N LYS A 320 -6.14 -4.32 -17.20
CA LYS A 320 -7.53 -4.12 -17.64
C LYS A 320 -7.95 -5.21 -18.62
N SER A 321 -9.17 -5.73 -18.46
CA SER A 321 -9.74 -6.72 -19.37
C SER A 321 -9.82 -6.15 -20.80
N GLY A 322 -9.48 -6.98 -21.80
CA GLY A 322 -9.52 -6.60 -23.21
C GLY A 322 -8.41 -5.64 -23.68
N VAL A 323 -7.50 -5.20 -22.80
CA VAL A 323 -6.38 -4.34 -23.15
C VAL A 323 -5.07 -5.11 -22.97
N PRO A 324 -4.29 -5.34 -24.03
CA PRO A 324 -2.97 -5.94 -23.91
C PRO A 324 -2.09 -5.12 -22.97
N TYR A 325 -1.52 -5.79 -21.97
CA TYR A 325 -0.58 -5.15 -21.06
C TYR A 325 0.80 -5.05 -21.72
N MET A 326 1.37 -3.84 -21.70
CA MET A 326 2.73 -3.55 -22.12
C MET A 326 3.37 -2.68 -21.05
N SER A 327 4.51 -3.13 -20.52
CA SER A 327 5.28 -2.38 -19.52
C SER A 327 5.78 -1.06 -20.11
N GLU A 328 5.85 0.00 -19.29
CA GLU A 328 6.30 1.34 -19.71
C GLU A 328 5.54 1.94 -20.91
N HIS A 329 4.31 1.49 -21.15
CA HIS A 329 3.46 1.98 -22.24
C HIS A 329 2.34 2.89 -21.72
N SER A 330 1.90 3.84 -22.54
CA SER A 330 0.85 4.81 -22.19
C SER A 330 -0.52 4.19 -21.90
N SER A 331 -0.77 2.98 -22.39
CA SER A 331 -1.99 2.21 -22.11
C SER A 331 -1.97 1.50 -20.74
N SER A 332 -0.79 1.36 -20.13
CA SER A 332 -0.60 0.70 -18.84
C SER A 332 -0.93 1.63 -17.68
N ASP A 333 -1.47 1.06 -16.61
CA ASP A 333 -1.66 1.78 -15.36
C ASP A 333 -0.38 1.63 -14.53
N LYS A 334 0.58 2.55 -14.71
CA LYS A 334 1.94 2.49 -14.12
C LYS A 334 1.99 2.39 -12.58
N TRP A 335 0.92 2.78 -11.90
CA TRP A 335 0.83 2.74 -10.43
C TRP A 335 0.11 1.52 -9.88
N ALA A 336 -0.43 0.68 -10.76
CA ALA A 336 -1.20 -0.49 -10.40
C ALA A 336 -0.34 -1.76 -10.45
N TRP A 337 -0.77 -2.78 -9.71
CA TRP A 337 -0.25 -4.12 -9.86
C TRP A 337 -0.50 -4.67 -11.28
N VAL A 338 0.12 -5.80 -11.56
CA VAL A 338 -0.08 -6.61 -12.75
C VAL A 338 -0.51 -7.99 -12.27
N LEU A 339 -1.65 -8.47 -12.75
CA LEU A 339 -2.08 -9.83 -12.49
C LEU A 339 -1.35 -10.77 -13.45
N PHE A 340 -1.10 -12.00 -13.01
CA PHE A 340 -0.48 -13.02 -13.86
C PHE A 340 -1.20 -14.35 -13.79
N GLU A 341 -1.05 -15.15 -14.84
CA GLU A 341 -1.48 -16.54 -14.85
C GLU A 341 -0.57 -17.42 -15.72
N VAL A 342 -0.46 -18.69 -15.33
CA VAL A 342 0.16 -19.75 -16.13
C VAL A 342 -0.59 -21.06 -15.87
N THR A 343 -0.72 -21.89 -16.89
CA THR A 343 -1.23 -23.24 -16.74
C THR A 343 -0.08 -24.23 -16.77
N ALA A 344 0.02 -25.10 -15.77
CA ALA A 344 1.08 -26.09 -15.66
C ALA A 344 0.51 -27.47 -15.30
N ASP A 345 1.16 -28.52 -15.81
CA ASP A 345 0.85 -29.90 -15.46
C ASP A 345 1.53 -30.26 -14.13
N ILE A 346 0.74 -30.53 -13.09
CA ILE A 346 1.22 -30.97 -11.78
C ILE A 346 0.76 -32.41 -11.57
N LEU A 347 1.67 -33.35 -11.80
CA LEU A 347 1.40 -34.79 -11.70
C LEU A 347 1.75 -35.37 -10.32
N HIS A 348 2.66 -34.72 -9.61
CA HIS A 348 3.17 -35.14 -8.32
C HIS A 348 3.20 -33.97 -7.35
N SER A 349 3.30 -34.27 -6.05
CA SER A 349 3.50 -33.24 -5.03
C SER A 349 4.77 -32.45 -5.36
N THR A 350 4.66 -31.12 -5.40
CA THR A 350 5.76 -30.23 -5.80
C THR A 350 5.72 -28.91 -5.06
N GLU A 351 6.79 -28.13 -5.21
CA GLU A 351 6.86 -26.73 -4.77
C GLU A 351 6.75 -25.81 -5.99
N ILE A 352 5.74 -24.95 -5.97
CA ILE A 352 5.54 -23.91 -6.96
C ILE A 352 6.21 -22.63 -6.45
N VAL A 353 7.03 -22.02 -7.30
CA VAL A 353 7.77 -20.79 -6.98
C VAL A 353 7.43 -19.72 -8.00
N ALA A 354 7.17 -18.49 -7.54
CA ALA A 354 6.97 -17.35 -8.42
C ALA A 354 7.88 -16.17 -8.08
N LYS A 355 8.38 -15.52 -9.13
CA LYS A 355 9.19 -14.30 -9.07
C LYS A 355 8.88 -13.39 -10.26
N ALA A 356 9.08 -12.09 -10.14
CA ALA A 356 8.97 -11.15 -11.26
C ALA A 356 10.34 -10.60 -11.70
N VAL A 357 10.32 -9.88 -12.83
CA VAL A 357 11.29 -8.85 -13.21
C VAL A 357 10.54 -7.54 -13.49
N ASP A 358 10.97 -6.39 -12.95
CA ASP A 358 10.36 -5.08 -13.26
C ASP A 358 10.97 -4.43 -14.52
N SER A 359 10.41 -3.31 -14.98
CA SER A 359 10.86 -2.60 -16.18
C SER A 359 12.32 -2.09 -16.13
N ALA A 360 12.89 -1.97 -14.93
CA ALA A 360 14.29 -1.62 -14.72
C ALA A 360 15.16 -2.86 -14.44
N ALA A 361 14.65 -4.05 -14.74
CA ALA A 361 15.30 -5.34 -14.51
C ALA A 361 15.63 -5.65 -13.04
N ASN A 362 14.95 -5.02 -12.07
CA ASN A 362 15.07 -5.43 -10.67
C ASN A 362 14.48 -6.82 -10.47
N VAL A 363 15.11 -7.60 -9.59
CA VAL A 363 14.73 -8.98 -9.29
C VAL A 363 14.39 -9.17 -7.80
N GLN A 364 13.64 -10.23 -7.49
CA GLN A 364 13.36 -10.63 -6.10
C GLN A 364 14.53 -11.46 -5.54
N PRO A 365 14.89 -11.27 -4.26
CA PRO A 365 15.81 -12.17 -3.57
C PRO A 365 15.20 -13.58 -3.46
N GLU A 366 16.04 -14.61 -3.52
CA GLU A 366 15.57 -15.99 -3.40
C GLU A 366 15.12 -16.33 -1.98
N LYS A 367 15.91 -15.91 -0.99
CA LYS A 367 15.81 -16.33 0.40
C LYS A 367 15.39 -15.18 1.30
N VAL A 368 14.58 -15.48 2.31
CA VAL A 368 14.09 -14.45 3.25
C VAL A 368 15.20 -14.04 4.22
N GLU A 369 16.16 -14.94 4.47
CA GLU A 369 17.31 -14.74 5.35
C GLU A 369 18.17 -13.55 4.90
N ASP A 370 18.33 -13.38 3.58
CA ASP A 370 19.14 -12.31 2.99
C ASP A 370 18.53 -10.93 3.21
N ILE A 371 17.21 -10.87 3.42
CA ILE A 371 16.44 -9.63 3.59
C ILE A 371 15.73 -9.55 4.95
N TRP A 372 16.02 -10.49 5.86
CA TRP A 372 15.39 -10.50 7.18
C TRP A 372 15.67 -9.19 7.89
N ASN A 373 14.66 -8.62 8.54
CA ASN A 373 14.81 -7.41 9.32
C ASN A 373 13.87 -7.42 10.53
N LEU A 374 14.29 -6.77 11.62
CA LEU A 374 13.60 -6.79 12.91
C LEU A 374 12.13 -6.28 12.89
N ARG A 375 11.75 -5.47 11.90
CA ARG A 375 10.39 -4.94 11.70
C ARG A 375 9.51 -5.83 10.83
N GLY A 376 10.10 -6.86 10.22
CA GLY A 376 9.37 -7.76 9.34
C GLY A 376 8.72 -7.03 8.17
N ILE A 377 9.38 -6.02 7.60
CA ILE A 377 8.86 -5.27 6.45
C ILE A 377 9.54 -5.70 5.17
N LEU A 378 8.89 -5.42 4.03
CA LEU A 378 9.45 -5.61 2.69
C LEU A 378 9.90 -7.06 2.43
N ASN A 379 9.08 -8.03 2.83
CA ASN A 379 9.33 -9.41 2.45
C ASN A 379 9.04 -9.63 0.95
N THR A 380 10.10 -9.52 0.16
CA THR A 380 10.09 -9.67 -1.30
C THR A 380 10.74 -10.97 -1.76
N SER A 381 11.00 -11.92 -0.86
CA SER A 381 11.56 -13.21 -1.26
C SER A 381 10.69 -13.93 -2.28
N TRP A 382 11.24 -14.84 -3.08
CA TRP A 382 10.42 -15.68 -3.96
C TRP A 382 9.27 -16.31 -3.16
N HIS A 383 8.05 -16.24 -3.69
CA HIS A 383 6.92 -16.88 -3.02
C HIS A 383 6.91 -18.35 -3.39
N ARG A 384 6.90 -19.22 -2.38
CA ARG A 384 6.94 -20.67 -2.50
C ARG A 384 5.67 -21.23 -1.88
N VAL A 385 4.91 -22.02 -2.66
CA VAL A 385 3.73 -22.73 -2.18
C VAL A 385 3.89 -24.23 -2.42
N LYS A 386 3.53 -25.03 -1.43
CA LYS A 386 3.61 -26.49 -1.51
C LYS A 386 2.28 -27.04 -1.98
N VAL A 387 2.33 -27.92 -2.96
CA VAL A 387 1.16 -28.56 -3.52
C VAL A 387 1.29 -30.06 -3.31
N GLN A 388 0.27 -30.66 -2.70
CA GLN A 388 0.18 -32.10 -2.49
C GLN A 388 -0.74 -32.70 -3.54
N ALA A 389 -0.21 -33.60 -4.36
CA ALA A 389 -1.01 -34.35 -5.33
C ALA A 389 -1.70 -35.51 -4.59
N SER A 390 -3.03 -35.44 -4.44
CA SER A 390 -3.80 -36.56 -3.90
C SER A 390 -4.17 -37.52 -5.02
N HIS A 391 -3.54 -38.69 -5.06
CA HIS A 391 -4.07 -39.81 -5.82
C HIS A 391 -5.21 -40.41 -5.01
N SER A 392 -6.45 -40.25 -5.46
CA SER A 392 -7.57 -40.98 -4.89
C SER A 392 -7.30 -42.47 -5.06
N ASN A 393 -7.11 -43.19 -3.96
CA ASN A 393 -7.13 -44.65 -3.94
C ASN A 393 -8.56 -45.06 -4.37
N LEU A 394 -8.69 -45.50 -5.62
CA LEU A 394 -9.84 -46.28 -6.08
C LEU A 394 -9.63 -47.74 -5.69
#